data_AF-F0IVG1-F1
#
_entry.id   AF-F0IVG1-F1
#
_cell.length_a   1.000
_cell.length_b   1.000
_cell.length_c   1.000
_cell.angle_alpha   90.00
_cell.angle_beta   90.00
_cell.angle_gamma   90.00
#
_symmetry.space_group_name_H-M   'P 1'
#
loop_
_entity.id
_entity.type
_entity.pdbx_description
1 polymer ?
#
loop_
_entity_poly.entity_id
_entity_poly.type
_entity_poly.pdbx_seq_one_letter_code
_entity_poly.pdbx_strand_id
1 'polypeptide(L)'
;MKKSFILTLLTIITLGLFQPVIALAEEQKLPSGTERSQIGQKIESFVKEHEKTTAGLATTVFDKDGTIYQGSFGYMNKEKGIKADDNSVFEWGSVGKLAIWVSVMQLWEEGKIDLNEDIRTYLPEGFMKTLRYDKPVTMTDLMNHQAGFGESTHAYKEDKGLSIEEILAVNQPEQSYEPGTMTAYSNFSASLAAYIVERISGQDFSAYVHEHIFQPLGMKDTALSADFKENPKIYQKRMEQISYRADGQTSMGTSYFHLGLYPAGNAVSTLADFQKFAQALLKKEKLFKHAETWTTLYTATSNYPGTDMPLNMHGFWTREYGTTLVGHGGNSIGYSSYILLDLKNGIGMSVMTNQDHELVYNYEMPALIFGPKKKTDSATFDKFKSGNYRSARSFASGPMSISRILLYTQFVKKSKDNPLLTQNFSVVSGSGDETKVTASYGDNFRVKDSEFFTDWALLISAAVGIVFSIILFLARGGLDLFRLVFKKGQSKTPKPLRIWTYLTSLAGVGVAVNFLLLFNTFATSDLTFLASWRYIVFAGLGLLLAGCAVFPLLTKARKGLSKSRLYLTVLTSLSALAIVVNILYWSFYQWWAL
;
A
#
# COMPACT_ATOMS: atom_id res chain seq x y z
N MET A 1 7.32 84.37 9.97
CA MET A 1 7.10 83.34 8.93
C MET A 1 5.84 83.68 8.15
N LYS A 2 5.92 83.80 6.82
CA LYS A 2 4.79 84.23 5.97
C LYS A 2 3.68 83.16 6.03
N LYS A 3 2.41 83.57 6.20
CA LYS A 3 1.22 82.67 6.21
C LYS A 3 1.21 81.66 5.05
N SER A 4 1.75 82.04 3.90
CA SER A 4 1.92 81.17 2.74
C SER A 4 2.79 79.94 3.02
N PHE A 5 3.87 80.06 3.82
CA PHE A 5 4.74 78.94 4.14
C PHE A 5 4.06 77.92 5.06
N ILE A 6 3.22 78.38 5.99
CA ILE A 6 2.45 77.52 6.89
C ILE A 6 1.36 76.77 6.10
N LEU A 7 0.69 77.43 5.16
CA LEU A 7 -0.28 76.76 4.29
C LEU A 7 0.40 75.70 3.41
N THR A 8 1.53 76.02 2.77
CA THR A 8 2.26 75.04 1.93
C THR A 8 2.73 73.84 2.75
N LEU A 9 3.21 74.06 3.98
CA LEU A 9 3.63 72.97 4.88
C LEU A 9 2.43 72.11 5.32
N LEU A 10 1.28 72.72 5.62
CA LEU A 10 0.04 72.00 5.95
C LEU A 10 -0.52 71.21 4.76
N THR A 11 -0.40 71.73 3.54
CA THR A 11 -0.81 71.02 2.32
C THR A 11 0.11 69.83 2.03
N ILE A 12 1.43 69.95 2.28
CA ILE A 12 2.38 68.83 2.13
C ILE A 12 2.15 67.77 3.22
N ILE A 13 1.88 68.18 4.46
CA ILE A 13 1.58 67.25 5.57
C ILE A 13 0.23 66.54 5.36
N THR A 14 -0.79 67.24 4.84
CA THR A 14 -2.10 66.62 4.54
C THR A 14 -2.08 65.75 3.29
N LEU A 15 -1.33 66.10 2.24
CA LEU A 15 -1.16 65.22 1.06
C LEU A 15 -0.19 64.05 1.33
N GLY A 16 0.76 64.19 2.27
CA GLY A 16 1.70 63.14 2.65
C GLY A 16 1.14 62.13 3.66
N LEU A 17 0.19 62.53 4.52
CA LEU A 17 -0.44 61.64 5.51
C LEU A 17 -1.69 60.92 5.00
N PHE A 18 -2.24 61.33 3.85
CA PHE A 18 -3.35 60.67 3.17
C PHE A 18 -2.93 60.04 1.83
N GLN A 19 -1.74 59.44 1.78
CA GLN A 19 -1.57 58.30 0.87
C GLN A 19 -2.58 57.24 1.33
N PRO A 20 -3.53 56.82 0.49
CA PRO A 20 -4.42 55.74 0.87
C PRO A 20 -3.55 54.55 1.26
N VAL A 21 -3.76 54.03 2.47
CA VAL A 21 -3.28 52.70 2.90
C VAL A 21 -4.07 51.64 2.11
N ILE A 22 -4.00 51.73 0.78
CA ILE A 22 -4.49 50.78 -0.22
C ILE A 22 -3.26 50.16 -0.93
N ALA A 23 -2.05 50.49 -0.49
CA ALA A 23 -0.84 49.79 -0.88
C ALA A 23 -0.85 48.36 -0.30
N LEU A 24 -1.33 47.44 -1.15
CA LEU A 24 -1.06 46.00 -1.19
C LEU A 24 -1.67 45.14 -0.07
N ALA A 25 -3.00 45.07 -0.01
CA ALA A 25 -3.61 43.75 -0.01
C ALA A 25 -3.60 43.27 -1.47
N GLU A 26 -2.41 42.89 -1.98
CA GLU A 26 -2.37 42.12 -3.21
C GLU A 26 -3.19 40.87 -2.93
N GLU A 27 -4.32 40.72 -3.61
CA GLU A 27 -5.22 39.59 -3.45
C GLU A 27 -4.40 38.32 -3.70
N GLN A 28 -3.97 37.68 -2.60
CA GLN A 28 -3.03 36.58 -2.67
C GLN A 28 -3.78 35.38 -3.25
N LYS A 29 -3.42 35.01 -4.47
CA LYS A 29 -3.97 33.83 -5.15
C LYS A 29 -3.29 32.55 -4.68
N LEU A 30 -4.05 31.47 -4.67
CA LEU A 30 -3.54 30.11 -4.58
C LEU A 30 -2.99 29.65 -5.95
N PRO A 31 -2.17 28.58 -6.03
CA PRO A 31 -1.62 28.11 -7.30
C PRO A 31 -2.69 27.74 -8.35
N SER A 32 -3.92 27.39 -7.94
CA SER A 32 -5.07 27.20 -8.83
C SER A 32 -5.60 28.48 -9.50
N GLY A 33 -5.12 29.66 -9.07
CA GLY A 33 -5.66 30.97 -9.43
C GLY A 33 -6.86 31.40 -8.57
N THR A 34 -7.29 30.59 -7.60
CA THR A 34 -8.35 30.93 -6.66
C THR A 34 -7.88 31.98 -5.66
N GLU A 35 -8.68 33.02 -5.41
CA GLU A 35 -8.40 33.96 -4.31
C GLU A 35 -8.40 33.26 -2.96
N ARG A 36 -7.40 33.50 -2.12
CA ARG A 36 -7.34 32.89 -0.77
C ARG A 36 -8.61 33.17 0.05
N SER A 37 -9.22 34.35 -0.09
CA SER A 37 -10.48 34.71 0.58
C SER A 37 -11.68 33.85 0.15
N GLN A 38 -11.63 33.24 -1.04
CA GLN A 38 -12.71 32.43 -1.62
C GLN A 38 -12.53 30.92 -1.40
N ILE A 39 -11.36 30.47 -0.94
CA ILE A 39 -11.08 29.02 -0.87
C ILE A 39 -12.03 28.29 0.09
N GLY A 40 -12.40 28.92 1.20
CA GLY A 40 -13.35 28.32 2.16
C GLY A 40 -14.71 28.02 1.52
N GLN A 41 -15.29 29.00 0.82
CA GLN A 41 -16.57 28.81 0.12
C GLN A 41 -16.49 27.73 -0.96
N LYS A 42 -15.36 27.63 -1.68
CA LYS A 42 -15.16 26.56 -2.67
C LYS A 42 -15.08 25.19 -2.02
N ILE A 43 -14.36 25.05 -0.92
CA ILE A 43 -14.26 23.78 -0.17
C ILE A 43 -15.62 23.40 0.40
N GLU A 44 -16.33 24.32 1.03
CA GLU A 44 -17.69 24.08 1.56
C GLU A 44 -18.66 23.64 0.46
N SER A 45 -18.62 24.30 -0.70
CA SER A 45 -19.46 23.93 -1.85
C SER A 45 -19.11 22.54 -2.39
N PHE A 46 -17.82 22.23 -2.49
CA PHE A 46 -17.35 20.92 -2.92
C PHE A 46 -17.77 19.82 -1.93
N VAL A 47 -17.62 20.03 -0.63
CA VAL A 47 -18.08 19.08 0.39
C VAL A 47 -19.59 18.87 0.30
N LYS A 48 -20.37 19.94 0.08
CA LYS A 48 -21.82 19.87 -0.09
C LYS A 48 -22.23 19.05 -1.31
N GLU A 49 -21.52 19.16 -2.43
CA GLU A 49 -21.75 18.33 -3.63
C GLU A 49 -21.57 16.84 -3.34
N HIS A 50 -20.64 16.51 -2.44
CA HIS A 50 -20.28 15.14 -2.07
C HIS A 50 -20.87 14.68 -0.73
N GLU A 51 -21.81 15.42 -0.13
CA GLU A 51 -22.31 15.19 1.25
C GLU A 51 -22.86 13.77 1.46
N LYS A 52 -23.39 13.17 0.39
CA LYS A 52 -23.97 11.81 0.41
C LYS A 52 -22.93 10.71 0.58
N THR A 53 -21.67 10.98 0.27
CA THR A 53 -20.55 10.04 0.41
C THR A 53 -19.56 10.50 1.48
N THR A 54 -19.83 11.60 2.18
CA THR A 54 -19.02 12.05 3.33
C THR A 54 -19.40 11.26 4.58
N ALA A 55 -18.42 10.64 5.23
CA ALA A 55 -18.56 10.26 6.63
C ALA A 55 -18.18 11.44 7.52
N GLY A 56 -16.89 11.66 7.73
CA GLY A 56 -16.29 12.75 8.47
C GLY A 56 -14.99 13.19 7.79
N LEU A 57 -14.81 14.50 7.67
CA LEU A 57 -13.70 15.14 6.99
C LEU A 57 -13.18 16.28 7.86
N ALA A 58 -11.87 16.41 7.96
CA ALA A 58 -11.15 17.54 8.51
C ALA A 58 -10.09 17.99 7.51
N THR A 59 -10.05 19.27 7.16
CA THR A 59 -9.12 19.80 6.14
C THR A 59 -8.61 21.19 6.48
N THR A 60 -7.37 21.46 6.11
CA THR A 60 -6.71 22.77 6.26
C THR A 60 -5.99 23.15 4.99
N VAL A 61 -6.04 24.44 4.65
CA VAL A 61 -5.14 25.10 3.69
C VAL A 61 -4.31 26.09 4.49
N PHE A 62 -3.00 26.08 4.32
CA PHE A 62 -2.07 26.89 5.11
C PHE A 62 -0.91 27.37 4.25
N ASP A 63 -0.21 28.40 4.73
CA ASP A 63 1.09 28.79 4.21
C ASP A 63 2.17 28.70 5.31
N LYS A 64 3.34 29.28 5.05
CA LYS A 64 4.43 29.33 6.03
C LYS A 64 4.10 30.17 7.29
N ASP A 65 3.14 31.08 7.24
CA ASP A 65 2.87 32.03 8.31
C ASP A 65 1.61 31.66 9.13
N GLY A 66 0.69 30.89 8.56
CA GLY A 66 -0.51 30.45 9.28
C GLY A 66 -1.52 29.65 8.46
N THR A 67 -2.67 29.39 9.09
CA THR A 67 -3.83 28.77 8.44
C THR A 67 -4.54 29.79 7.56
N ILE A 68 -4.78 29.43 6.30
CA ILE A 68 -5.60 30.19 5.34
C ILE A 68 -7.07 29.77 5.50
N TYR A 69 -7.32 28.48 5.65
CA TYR A 69 -8.65 27.90 5.85
C TYR A 69 -8.57 26.63 6.69
N GLN A 70 -9.58 26.39 7.52
CA GLN A 70 -9.79 25.15 8.27
C GLN A 70 -11.28 24.82 8.27
N GLY A 71 -11.61 23.54 8.06
CA GLY A 71 -12.99 23.07 8.12
C GLY A 71 -13.11 21.62 8.55
N SER A 72 -14.16 21.34 9.32
CA SER A 72 -14.56 20.00 9.76
C SER A 72 -16.01 19.74 9.35
N PHE A 73 -16.27 18.59 8.74
CA PHE A 73 -17.53 18.26 8.10
C PHE A 73 -17.96 16.83 8.42
N GLY A 74 -19.28 16.59 8.38
CA GLY A 74 -19.84 15.26 8.60
C GLY A 74 -19.77 14.81 10.07
N TYR A 75 -19.52 13.52 10.28
CA TYR A 75 -19.69 12.84 11.56
C TYR A 75 -18.54 11.88 11.85
N MET A 76 -18.08 11.88 13.10
CA MET A 76 -17.24 10.83 13.65
C MET A 76 -18.06 9.63 14.14
N ASN A 77 -19.37 9.82 14.34
CA ASN A 77 -20.31 8.74 14.59
C ASN A 77 -21.70 9.16 14.09
N LYS A 78 -22.12 8.65 12.93
CA LYS A 78 -23.42 8.96 12.31
C LYS A 78 -24.60 8.49 13.14
N GLU A 79 -24.52 7.30 13.74
CA GLU A 79 -25.60 6.71 14.55
C GLU A 79 -25.88 7.57 15.79
N LYS A 80 -24.83 8.04 16.47
CA LYS A 80 -24.93 8.90 17.65
C LYS A 80 -25.01 10.39 17.33
N GLY A 81 -24.97 10.78 16.05
CA GLY A 81 -24.95 12.18 15.62
C GLY A 81 -23.72 12.98 16.08
N ILE A 82 -22.60 12.33 16.39
CA ILE A 82 -21.36 13.00 16.80
C ILE A 82 -20.70 13.59 15.57
N LYS A 83 -20.73 14.92 15.46
CA LYS A 83 -20.14 15.67 14.34
C LYS A 83 -18.61 15.60 14.38
N ALA A 84 -17.99 15.75 13.21
CA ALA A 84 -16.56 16.06 13.15
C ALA A 84 -16.32 17.49 13.64
N ASP A 85 -15.36 17.67 14.54
CA ASP A 85 -14.95 18.96 15.10
C ASP A 85 -13.43 19.02 15.30
N ASP A 86 -12.93 20.13 15.85
CA ASP A 86 -11.49 20.37 16.06
C ASP A 86 -10.84 19.41 17.07
N ASN A 87 -11.65 18.71 17.88
CA ASN A 87 -11.19 17.71 18.84
C ASN A 87 -11.26 16.28 18.27
N SER A 88 -11.83 16.09 17.08
CA SER A 88 -11.82 14.82 16.39
C SER A 88 -10.38 14.37 16.11
N VAL A 89 -10.10 13.09 16.35
CA VAL A 89 -8.84 12.48 15.96
C VAL A 89 -8.99 11.60 14.73
N PHE A 90 -7.92 11.47 13.96
CA PHE A 90 -7.87 10.69 12.73
C PHE A 90 -6.55 9.95 12.64
N GLU A 91 -6.58 8.74 12.08
CA GLU A 91 -5.38 7.97 11.80
C GLU A 91 -4.66 8.52 10.57
N TRP A 92 -3.34 8.65 10.68
CA TRP A 92 -2.49 9.16 9.61
C TRP A 92 -2.34 8.12 8.49
N GLY A 93 -2.42 6.83 8.83
CA GLY A 93 -2.00 5.78 7.91
C GLY A 93 -0.56 6.02 7.45
N SER A 94 -0.29 5.75 6.16
CA SER A 94 1.07 5.88 5.61
C SER A 94 1.68 7.29 5.63
N VAL A 95 0.95 8.36 5.96
CA VAL A 95 1.59 9.67 6.22
C VAL A 95 2.57 9.60 7.39
N GLY A 96 2.38 8.66 8.33
CA GLY A 96 3.33 8.40 9.42
C GLY A 96 4.77 8.10 8.95
N LYS A 97 4.96 7.62 7.71
CA LYS A 97 6.30 7.43 7.13
C LYS A 97 7.11 8.73 7.05
N LEU A 98 6.46 9.88 6.90
CA LEU A 98 7.15 11.16 6.91
C LEU A 98 7.87 11.40 8.25
N ALA A 99 7.31 10.95 9.38
CA ALA A 99 7.98 11.03 10.67
C ALA A 99 9.20 10.10 10.75
N ILE A 100 9.13 8.92 10.12
CA ILE A 100 10.28 8.00 9.97
C ILE A 100 11.39 8.69 9.18
N TRP A 101 11.07 9.26 8.02
CA TRP A 101 12.07 9.91 7.16
C TRP A 101 12.68 11.16 7.79
N VAL A 102 11.89 11.96 8.50
CA VAL A 102 12.41 13.07 9.31
C VAL A 102 13.37 12.54 10.39
N SER A 103 13.03 11.46 11.09
CA SER A 103 13.89 10.87 12.11
C SER A 103 15.23 10.37 11.54
N VAL A 104 15.21 9.75 10.36
CA VAL A 104 16.43 9.36 9.65
C VAL A 104 17.27 10.59 9.28
N MET A 105 16.65 11.65 8.76
CA MET A 105 17.37 12.87 8.39
C MET A 105 17.95 13.62 9.60
N GLN A 106 17.31 13.55 10.77
CA GLN A 106 17.89 14.04 12.04
C GLN A 106 19.15 13.26 12.41
N LEU A 107 19.14 11.93 12.30
CA LEU A 107 20.35 11.15 12.56
C LEU A 107 21.43 11.31 11.47
N TRP A 108 21.03 11.58 10.22
CA TRP A 108 21.95 11.95 9.14
C TRP A 108 22.65 13.28 9.42
N GLU A 109 21.91 14.31 9.86
CA GLU A 109 22.53 15.61 10.18
C GLU A 109 23.50 15.52 11.37
N GLU A 110 23.28 14.57 12.27
CA GLU A 110 24.18 14.25 13.38
C GLU A 110 25.39 13.40 12.96
N GLY A 111 25.50 13.02 11.68
CA GLY A 111 26.57 12.17 11.17
C GLY A 111 26.50 10.72 11.63
N LYS A 112 25.34 10.27 12.12
CA LYS A 112 25.12 8.91 12.64
C LYS A 112 24.58 7.94 11.59
N ILE A 113 23.94 8.45 10.55
CA ILE A 113 23.51 7.71 9.37
C ILE A 113 24.20 8.32 8.16
N ASP A 114 24.79 7.48 7.31
CA ASP A 114 25.08 7.80 5.90
C ASP A 114 23.97 7.18 5.03
N LEU A 115 23.38 8.01 4.16
CA LEU A 115 22.26 7.63 3.29
C LEU A 115 22.64 6.62 2.20
N ASN A 116 23.92 6.48 1.89
CA ASN A 116 24.46 5.60 0.84
C ASN A 116 25.21 4.38 1.41
N GLU A 117 25.41 4.33 2.72
CA GLU A 117 26.02 3.18 3.38
C GLU A 117 25.08 1.97 3.35
N ASP A 118 25.66 0.77 3.37
CA ASP A 118 24.89 -0.46 3.44
C ASP A 118 24.11 -0.52 4.76
N ILE A 119 22.79 -0.71 4.69
CA ILE A 119 21.94 -0.79 5.88
C ILE A 119 22.37 -1.89 6.86
N ARG A 120 23.08 -2.93 6.40
CA ARG A 120 23.60 -4.01 7.24
C ARG A 120 24.57 -3.49 8.31
N THR A 121 25.25 -2.38 8.07
CA THR A 121 26.16 -1.77 9.05
C THR A 121 25.44 -1.26 10.32
N TYR A 122 24.14 -0.98 10.22
CA TYR A 122 23.32 -0.51 11.34
C TYR A 122 22.52 -1.63 12.02
N LEU A 123 22.59 -2.86 11.49
CA LEU A 123 21.78 -4.00 11.92
C LEU A 123 22.65 -5.06 12.62
N PRO A 124 22.05 -5.98 13.41
CA PRO A 124 22.80 -7.11 13.95
C PRO A 124 23.37 -7.96 12.81
N GLU A 125 24.52 -8.58 13.04
CA GLU A 125 25.10 -9.53 12.10
C GLU A 125 24.11 -10.66 11.77
N GLY A 126 23.92 -10.94 10.49
CA GLY A 126 23.00 -12.00 10.03
C GLY A 126 21.51 -11.67 10.17
N PHE A 127 21.13 -10.44 10.52
CA PHE A 127 19.73 -10.06 10.67
C PHE A 127 18.96 -10.15 9.35
N MET A 128 19.50 -9.62 8.26
CA MET A 128 18.87 -9.64 6.95
C MET A 128 19.12 -10.98 6.24
N LYS A 129 18.08 -11.83 6.17
CA LYS A 129 18.14 -13.21 5.66
C LYS A 129 17.64 -13.36 4.22
N THR A 130 16.90 -12.37 3.72
CA THR A 130 16.22 -12.46 2.41
C THR A 130 16.88 -11.63 1.31
N LEU A 131 18.02 -10.99 1.58
CA LEU A 131 18.81 -10.30 0.57
C LEU A 131 19.37 -11.32 -0.42
N ARG A 132 19.26 -11.02 -1.72
CA ARG A 132 19.63 -11.93 -2.82
C ARG A 132 20.59 -11.32 -3.84
N TYR A 133 20.78 -10.01 -3.80
CA TYR A 133 21.67 -9.30 -4.72
C TYR A 133 22.95 -8.88 -3.99
N ASP A 134 24.07 -8.89 -4.72
CA ASP A 134 25.36 -8.45 -4.19
C ASP A 134 25.40 -6.94 -3.93
N LYS A 135 24.59 -6.18 -4.69
CA LYS A 135 24.47 -4.74 -4.52
C LYS A 135 23.89 -4.41 -3.13
N PRO A 136 24.59 -3.59 -2.31
CA PRO A 136 24.09 -3.13 -1.03
C PRO A 136 22.72 -2.46 -1.14
N VAL A 137 21.89 -2.66 -0.11
CA VAL A 137 20.69 -1.84 0.11
C VAL A 137 21.10 -0.64 0.94
N THR A 138 20.78 0.57 0.49
CA THR A 138 21.08 1.81 1.20
C THR A 138 19.85 2.39 1.90
N MET A 139 20.03 3.35 2.80
CA MET A 139 18.90 4.08 3.39
C MET A 139 18.12 4.86 2.33
N THR A 140 18.81 5.40 1.31
CA THR A 140 18.17 6.03 0.14
C THR A 140 17.27 5.04 -0.62
N ASP A 141 17.69 3.78 -0.78
CA ASP A 141 16.85 2.75 -1.38
C ASP A 141 15.60 2.44 -0.54
N LEU A 142 15.71 2.48 0.79
CA LEU A 142 14.55 2.33 1.68
C LEU A 142 13.57 3.51 1.53
N MET A 143 14.08 4.74 1.54
CA MET A 143 13.30 5.98 1.38
C MET A 143 12.59 6.05 0.02
N ASN A 144 13.28 5.65 -1.05
CA ASN A 144 12.72 5.63 -2.41
C ASN A 144 11.77 4.44 -2.64
N HIS A 145 11.66 3.50 -1.70
CA HIS A 145 11.01 2.21 -1.91
C HIS A 145 11.58 1.44 -3.10
N GLN A 146 12.91 1.46 -3.23
CA GLN A 146 13.70 0.84 -4.31
C GLN A 146 14.66 -0.25 -3.82
N ALA A 147 14.57 -0.65 -2.54
CA ALA A 147 15.37 -1.75 -1.99
C ALA A 147 15.04 -3.14 -2.58
N GLY A 148 13.97 -3.24 -3.38
CA GLY A 148 13.59 -4.44 -4.12
C GLY A 148 12.75 -5.45 -3.35
N PHE A 149 12.33 -5.13 -2.12
CA PHE A 149 11.44 -5.98 -1.33
C PHE A 149 10.05 -6.13 -1.97
N GLY A 150 9.55 -7.36 -2.04
CA GLY A 150 8.20 -7.67 -2.49
C GLY A 150 7.11 -7.31 -1.48
N GLU A 151 5.86 -7.63 -1.81
CA GLU A 151 4.74 -7.49 -0.86
C GLU A 151 4.88 -8.47 0.32
N SER A 152 4.39 -8.05 1.49
CA SER A 152 4.40 -8.86 2.71
C SER A 152 2.97 -9.09 3.24
N THR A 153 2.65 -10.35 3.54
CA THR A 153 1.39 -10.73 4.20
C THR A 153 1.33 -10.20 5.63
N HIS A 154 2.49 -9.93 6.24
CA HIS A 154 2.61 -9.57 7.64
C HIS A 154 2.13 -8.14 7.93
N ALA A 155 2.07 -7.27 6.92
CA ALA A 155 1.38 -5.99 7.04
C ALA A 155 -0.06 -6.16 7.57
N TYR A 156 -0.68 -7.32 7.35
CA TYR A 156 -2.07 -7.61 7.71
C TYR A 156 -2.22 -8.47 8.97
N LYS A 157 -1.13 -8.79 9.69
CA LYS A 157 -1.19 -9.59 10.93
C LYS A 157 -1.31 -8.71 12.17
N GLU A 158 -2.00 -9.22 13.19
CA GLU A 158 -2.03 -8.60 14.53
C GLU A 158 -0.79 -8.97 15.35
N ASP A 159 0.32 -8.28 15.12
CA ASP A 159 1.57 -8.43 15.88
C ASP A 159 1.54 -7.62 17.20
N LYS A 160 0.62 -7.96 18.10
CA LYS A 160 0.42 -7.23 19.37
C LYS A 160 1.54 -7.51 20.37
N GLY A 161 2.17 -6.44 20.87
CA GLY A 161 3.15 -6.50 21.97
C GLY A 161 4.55 -6.95 21.55
N LEU A 162 4.83 -7.06 20.25
CA LEU A 162 6.17 -7.30 19.73
C LEU A 162 6.91 -5.98 19.47
N SER A 163 8.22 -5.97 19.71
CA SER A 163 9.13 -4.91 19.29
C SER A 163 9.28 -4.86 17.77
N ILE A 164 9.78 -3.74 17.22
CA ILE A 164 10.06 -3.64 15.78
C ILE A 164 11.09 -4.71 15.36
N GLU A 165 12.09 -4.99 16.20
CA GLU A 165 13.08 -6.05 15.96
C GLU A 165 12.42 -7.42 15.78
N GLU A 166 11.57 -7.82 16.73
CA GLU A 166 10.91 -9.12 16.72
C GLU A 166 10.00 -9.26 15.49
N ILE A 167 9.24 -8.21 15.17
CA ILE A 167 8.41 -8.14 13.96
C ILE A 167 9.29 -8.36 12.72
N LEU A 168 10.35 -7.57 12.54
CA LEU A 168 11.17 -7.62 11.33
C LEU A 168 12.04 -8.89 11.23
N ALA A 169 12.42 -9.51 12.35
CA ALA A 169 13.26 -10.71 12.37
C ALA A 169 12.57 -11.95 11.75
N VAL A 170 11.24 -11.98 11.80
CA VAL A 170 10.41 -13.08 11.28
C VAL A 170 9.59 -12.68 10.04
N ASN A 171 9.44 -11.38 9.75
CA ASN A 171 8.58 -10.87 8.69
C ASN A 171 9.36 -10.24 7.50
N GLN A 172 10.45 -10.87 7.06
CA GLN A 172 11.25 -10.36 5.93
C GLN A 172 10.68 -10.81 4.59
N PRO A 173 10.20 -9.89 3.73
CA PRO A 173 9.80 -10.25 2.38
C PRO A 173 11.02 -10.66 1.55
N GLU A 174 10.76 -11.41 0.49
CA GLU A 174 11.75 -11.69 -0.54
C GLU A 174 12.23 -10.39 -1.22
N GLN A 175 13.53 -10.33 -1.53
CA GLN A 175 14.07 -9.31 -2.40
C GLN A 175 13.87 -9.72 -3.87
N SER A 176 12.80 -9.19 -4.48
CA SER A 176 12.36 -9.49 -5.84
C SER A 176 13.14 -8.74 -6.94
N TYR A 177 13.75 -7.61 -6.59
CA TYR A 177 14.46 -6.75 -7.52
C TYR A 177 15.81 -6.32 -6.98
N GLU A 178 16.76 -6.06 -7.86
CA GLU A 178 18.04 -5.47 -7.49
C GLU A 178 17.82 -4.04 -6.96
N PRO A 179 18.49 -3.62 -5.87
CA PRO A 179 18.34 -2.28 -5.30
C PRO A 179 18.49 -1.15 -6.34
N GLY A 180 17.59 -0.17 -6.32
CA GLY A 180 17.59 0.99 -7.21
C GLY A 180 16.94 0.77 -8.59
N THR A 181 16.52 -0.45 -8.93
CA THR A 181 16.01 -0.75 -10.30
C THR A 181 14.49 -0.61 -10.47
N MET A 182 13.74 -0.82 -9.38
CA MET A 182 12.29 -0.88 -9.39
C MET A 182 11.71 -0.18 -8.16
N THR A 183 10.74 0.70 -8.38
CA THR A 183 9.99 1.31 -7.27
C THR A 183 8.83 0.38 -6.89
N ALA A 184 8.95 -0.29 -5.74
CA ALA A 184 7.93 -1.16 -5.17
C ALA A 184 7.62 -0.70 -3.74
N TYR A 185 6.47 -0.02 -3.57
CA TYR A 185 6.09 0.52 -2.26
C TYR A 185 6.10 -0.56 -1.18
N SER A 186 6.86 -0.31 -0.12
CA SER A 186 7.22 -1.31 0.89
C SER A 186 7.05 -0.75 2.29
N ASN A 187 6.11 -1.32 3.04
CA ASN A 187 5.96 -1.06 4.48
C ASN A 187 7.14 -1.64 5.28
N PHE A 188 7.73 -2.73 4.79
CA PHE A 188 8.92 -3.32 5.40
C PHE A 188 10.11 -2.37 5.34
N SER A 189 10.34 -1.69 4.20
CA SER A 189 11.42 -0.69 4.08
C SER A 189 11.29 0.44 5.09
N ALA A 190 10.09 0.98 5.28
CA ALA A 190 9.86 2.05 6.25
C ALA A 190 10.03 1.55 7.69
N SER A 191 9.54 0.35 8.00
CA SER A 191 9.70 -0.23 9.35
C SER A 191 11.14 -0.54 9.67
N LEU A 192 11.91 -1.03 8.69
CA LEU A 192 13.34 -1.28 8.81
C LEU A 192 14.11 0.02 9.07
N ALA A 193 13.75 1.11 8.40
CA ALA A 193 14.34 2.41 8.67
C ALA A 193 14.03 2.91 10.10
N ALA A 194 12.81 2.71 10.58
CA ALA A 194 12.46 3.02 11.98
C ALA A 194 13.25 2.17 12.98
N TYR A 195 13.44 0.88 12.71
CA TYR A 195 14.30 0.03 13.55
C TYR A 195 15.76 0.52 13.57
N ILE A 196 16.29 0.95 12.41
CA ILE A 196 17.64 1.54 12.35
C ILE A 196 17.71 2.82 13.21
N VAL A 197 16.67 3.64 13.22
CA VAL A 197 16.57 4.80 14.13
C VAL A 197 16.62 4.36 15.60
N GLU A 198 15.87 3.34 16.02
CA GLU A 198 15.93 2.83 17.41
C GLU A 198 17.32 2.36 17.78
N ARG A 199 17.97 1.62 16.88
CA ARG A 199 19.28 1.04 17.09
C ARG A 199 20.38 2.06 17.25
N ILE A 200 20.32 3.14 16.49
CA ILE A 200 21.33 4.20 16.50
C ILE A 200 21.08 5.20 17.63
N SER A 201 19.82 5.52 17.90
CA SER A 201 19.45 6.46 18.97
C SER A 201 19.45 5.84 20.37
N GLY A 202 19.23 4.54 20.48
CA GLY A 202 19.01 3.84 21.75
C GLY A 202 17.64 4.11 22.37
N GLN A 203 16.69 4.69 21.61
CA GLN A 203 15.34 5.02 22.06
C GLN A 203 14.30 4.15 21.34
N ASP A 204 13.21 3.79 22.02
CA ASP A 204 12.01 3.29 21.34
C ASP A 204 11.54 4.31 20.29
N PHE A 205 11.12 3.85 19.11
CA PHE A 205 10.85 4.74 17.98
C PHE A 205 9.73 5.74 18.29
N SER A 206 8.68 5.33 19.01
CA SER A 206 7.60 6.22 19.43
C SER A 206 8.10 7.31 20.39
N ALA A 207 9.02 6.96 21.30
CA ALA A 207 9.65 7.92 22.21
C ALA A 207 10.53 8.90 21.44
N TYR A 208 11.32 8.42 20.47
CA TYR A 208 12.15 9.25 19.60
C TYR A 208 11.30 10.27 18.85
N VAL A 209 10.23 9.85 18.16
CA VAL A 209 9.35 10.78 17.45
C VAL A 209 8.69 11.76 18.42
N HIS A 210 8.28 11.31 19.61
CA HIS A 210 7.66 12.20 20.59
C HIS A 210 8.64 13.28 21.05
N GLU A 211 9.88 12.93 21.40
CA GLU A 211 10.91 13.87 21.88
C GLU A 211 11.44 14.79 20.77
N HIS A 212 11.67 14.26 19.57
CA HIS A 212 12.38 14.96 18.50
C HIS A 212 11.48 15.60 17.43
N ILE A 213 10.18 15.26 17.40
CA ILE A 213 9.22 15.81 16.43
C ILE A 213 8.01 16.40 17.15
N PHE A 214 7.28 15.63 17.97
CA PHE A 214 6.01 16.10 18.53
C PHE A 214 6.20 17.19 19.60
N GLN A 215 7.13 17.03 20.53
CA GLN A 215 7.41 18.02 21.56
C GLN A 215 7.90 19.37 20.99
N PRO A 216 8.91 19.43 20.08
CA PRO A 216 9.38 20.68 19.48
C PRO A 216 8.30 21.42 18.69
N LEU A 217 7.35 20.68 18.11
CA LEU A 217 6.22 21.25 17.38
C LEU A 217 5.01 21.55 18.27
N GLY A 218 5.01 21.13 19.54
CA GLY A 218 3.89 21.31 20.45
C GLY A 218 2.66 20.47 20.07
N MET A 219 2.88 19.26 19.56
CA MET A 219 1.85 18.30 19.15
C MET A 219 1.41 17.41 20.32
N LYS A 220 0.67 17.99 21.26
CA LYS A 220 0.25 17.32 22.50
C LYS A 220 -0.91 16.33 22.33
N ASP A 221 -1.62 16.46 21.21
CA ASP A 221 -2.80 15.69 20.85
C ASP A 221 -2.48 14.74 19.70
N THR A 222 -1.34 14.06 19.83
CA THR A 222 -0.82 13.07 18.89
C THR A 222 -0.31 11.83 19.62
N ALA A 223 -0.49 10.66 19.01
CA ALA A 223 0.05 9.36 19.42
C ALA A 223 0.63 8.64 18.19
N LEU A 224 1.66 7.81 18.36
CA LEU A 224 2.29 7.01 17.31
C LEU A 224 2.54 5.54 17.70
N SER A 225 2.57 5.15 18.97
CA SER A 225 2.81 3.77 19.38
C SER A 225 1.80 2.80 18.74
N ALA A 226 2.14 1.52 18.70
CA ALA A 226 1.31 0.50 18.06
C ALA A 226 -0.14 0.46 18.59
N ASP A 227 -0.36 0.78 19.86
CA ASP A 227 -1.68 0.77 20.50
C ASP A 227 -2.21 2.16 20.90
N PHE A 228 -1.45 3.22 20.59
CA PHE A 228 -1.73 4.62 20.93
C PHE A 228 -1.86 4.93 22.43
N LYS A 229 -1.56 3.98 23.32
CA LYS A 229 -1.81 4.14 24.77
C LYS A 229 -0.80 5.03 25.48
N GLU A 230 0.31 5.38 24.83
CA GLU A 230 1.23 6.41 25.32
C GLU A 230 0.55 7.77 25.45
N ASN A 231 -0.56 8.00 24.73
CA ASN A 231 -1.41 9.18 24.91
C ASN A 231 -2.87 8.76 25.22
N PRO A 232 -3.23 8.58 26.51
CA PRO A 232 -4.55 8.10 26.90
C PRO A 232 -5.72 8.95 26.40
N LYS A 233 -5.53 10.28 26.27
CA LYS A 233 -6.55 11.19 25.73
C LYS A 233 -6.87 10.84 24.27
N ILE A 234 -5.83 10.64 23.46
CA ILE A 234 -5.98 10.30 22.03
C ILE A 234 -6.53 8.89 21.85
N TYR A 235 -6.02 7.93 22.63
CA TYR A 235 -6.56 6.57 22.63
C TYR A 235 -8.06 6.54 22.95
N GLN A 236 -8.49 7.19 24.04
CA GLN A 236 -9.91 7.25 24.43
C GLN A 236 -10.76 7.88 23.32
N LYS A 237 -10.34 9.06 22.81
CA LYS A 237 -11.07 9.74 21.74
C LYS A 237 -11.20 8.86 20.50
N ARG A 238 -10.12 8.16 20.12
CA ARG A 238 -10.15 7.26 18.96
C ARG A 238 -11.11 6.10 19.16
N MET A 239 -11.19 5.52 20.36
CA MET A 239 -12.12 4.42 20.68
C MET A 239 -13.60 4.85 20.72
N GLU A 240 -13.90 6.14 20.85
CA GLU A 240 -15.28 6.67 20.77
C GLU A 240 -15.77 6.88 19.33
N GLN A 241 -14.85 6.94 18.37
CA GLN A 241 -15.12 7.28 16.97
C GLN A 241 -15.28 6.04 16.10
N ILE A 242 -16.14 6.18 15.09
CA ILE A 242 -16.46 5.14 14.12
C ILE A 242 -15.78 5.44 12.79
N SER A 243 -15.22 4.41 12.19
CA SER A 243 -14.73 4.43 10.81
C SER A 243 -15.79 3.94 9.82
N TYR A 244 -15.62 4.33 8.56
CA TYR A 244 -16.54 4.01 7.48
C TYR A 244 -15.79 3.50 6.25
N ARG A 245 -16.51 2.77 5.39
CA ARG A 245 -16.03 2.45 4.04
C ARG A 245 -15.96 3.70 3.15
N ALA A 246 -15.36 3.56 1.98
CA ALA A 246 -15.23 4.61 0.96
C ALA A 246 -16.58 5.20 0.53
N ASP A 247 -17.68 4.45 0.65
CA ASP A 247 -19.05 4.94 0.43
C ASP A 247 -19.51 5.99 1.46
N GLY A 248 -18.79 6.11 2.58
CA GLY A 248 -19.09 7.00 3.70
C GLY A 248 -20.28 6.57 4.56
N GLN A 249 -20.95 5.46 4.26
CA GLN A 249 -22.19 5.03 4.88
C GLN A 249 -22.01 3.74 5.68
N THR A 250 -21.21 2.80 5.17
CA THR A 250 -21.03 1.48 5.77
C THR A 250 -20.09 1.57 6.96
N SER A 251 -20.63 1.44 8.18
CA SER A 251 -19.87 1.44 9.43
C SER A 251 -18.89 0.27 9.50
N MET A 252 -17.67 0.56 9.93
CA MET A 252 -16.62 -0.41 10.26
C MET A 252 -16.37 -0.51 11.76
N GLY A 253 -17.25 0.09 12.58
CA GLY A 253 -17.14 0.11 14.02
C GLY A 253 -15.95 0.94 14.52
N THR A 254 -15.41 0.56 15.67
CA THR A 254 -14.25 1.21 16.29
C THR A 254 -12.91 0.59 15.85
N SER A 255 -12.92 -0.20 14.77
CA SER A 255 -11.73 -0.85 14.24
C SER A 255 -10.64 0.19 14.00
N TYR A 256 -9.49 0.03 14.65
CA TYR A 256 -8.34 0.92 14.52
C TYR A 256 -7.21 0.23 13.79
N PHE A 257 -6.38 1.04 13.13
CA PHE A 257 -5.35 0.52 12.27
C PHE A 257 -4.20 -0.08 13.07
N HIS A 258 -4.15 -1.41 13.06
CA HIS A 258 -2.97 -2.19 13.44
C HIS A 258 -2.26 -2.66 12.17
N LEU A 259 -1.15 -2.02 11.83
CA LEU A 259 -0.25 -2.50 10.78
C LEU A 259 0.76 -3.45 11.43
N GLY A 260 0.79 -4.72 11.00
CA GLY A 260 1.74 -5.70 11.56
C GLY A 260 3.21 -5.35 11.29
N LEU A 261 3.47 -4.36 10.42
CA LEU A 261 4.77 -3.73 10.23
C LEU A 261 4.78 -2.34 10.90
N TYR A 262 4.59 -2.31 12.22
CA TYR A 262 4.79 -1.11 13.02
C TYR A 262 6.22 -0.57 12.80
N PRO A 263 6.43 0.75 12.61
CA PRO A 263 5.50 1.88 12.67
C PRO A 263 5.06 2.40 11.28
N ALA A 264 5.17 1.63 10.20
CA ALA A 264 5.05 2.11 8.81
C ALA A 264 3.68 2.71 8.41
N GLY A 265 2.72 2.87 9.30
CA GLY A 265 1.55 3.71 9.05
C GLY A 265 0.84 4.15 10.33
N ASN A 266 1.57 4.20 11.44
CA ASN A 266 1.02 4.54 12.73
C ASN A 266 1.15 6.04 12.97
N ALA A 267 0.03 6.65 13.32
CA ALA A 267 -0.10 7.85 14.13
C ALA A 267 -1.59 8.21 14.17
N VAL A 268 -2.01 8.83 15.26
CA VAL A 268 -3.34 9.39 15.42
C VAL A 268 -3.18 10.79 15.99
N SER A 269 -3.85 11.76 15.39
CA SER A 269 -3.84 13.13 15.92
C SER A 269 -5.13 13.86 15.62
N THR A 270 -5.28 15.03 16.24
CA THR A 270 -6.20 16.07 15.74
C THR A 270 -5.66 16.70 14.45
N LEU A 271 -6.54 17.39 13.72
CA LEU A 271 -6.18 18.16 12.53
C LEU A 271 -5.16 19.26 12.85
N ALA A 272 -5.29 19.91 14.01
CA ALA A 272 -4.41 21.01 14.42
C ALA A 272 -2.95 20.53 14.57
N ASP A 273 -2.73 19.39 15.21
CA ASP A 273 -1.39 18.82 15.34
C ASP A 273 -0.85 18.29 14.01
N PHE A 274 -1.70 17.69 13.20
CA PHE A 274 -1.34 17.27 11.85
C PHE A 274 -0.88 18.45 10.98
N GLN A 275 -1.57 19.59 11.08
CA GLN A 275 -1.18 20.82 10.40
C GLN A 275 0.16 21.37 10.93
N LYS A 276 0.42 21.34 12.24
CA LYS A 276 1.72 21.80 12.80
C LYS A 276 2.89 21.03 12.18
N PHE A 277 2.76 19.71 12.05
CA PHE A 277 3.77 18.88 11.38
C PHE A 277 3.94 19.27 9.90
N ALA A 278 2.83 19.35 9.16
CA ALA A 278 2.85 19.72 7.75
C ALA A 278 3.42 21.14 7.50
N GLN A 279 3.09 22.10 8.36
CA GLN A 279 3.55 23.48 8.28
C GLN A 279 5.03 23.62 8.64
N ALA A 280 5.53 22.87 9.63
CA ALA A 280 6.96 22.83 9.96
C ALA A 280 7.81 22.34 8.77
N LEU A 281 7.32 21.32 8.06
CA LEU A 281 7.93 20.82 6.82
C LEU A 281 7.92 21.89 5.71
N LEU A 282 6.77 22.52 5.45
CA LEU A 282 6.64 23.58 4.44
C LEU A 282 7.57 24.76 4.71
N LYS A 283 7.61 25.19 5.98
CA LYS A 283 8.37 26.35 6.43
C LYS A 283 9.86 26.06 6.61
N LYS A 284 10.24 24.78 6.71
CA LYS A 284 11.62 24.32 6.94
C LYS A 284 12.16 24.78 8.28
N GLU A 285 11.39 24.56 9.35
CA GLU A 285 11.78 24.96 10.71
C GLU A 285 11.56 23.87 11.76
N LYS A 286 12.25 24.02 12.90
CA LYS A 286 12.13 23.24 14.15
C LYS A 286 12.52 21.77 14.11
N LEU A 287 12.52 21.13 12.95
CA LEU A 287 12.82 19.69 12.83
C LEU A 287 14.31 19.38 12.59
N PHE A 288 15.04 20.27 11.93
CA PHE A 288 16.48 20.14 11.70
C PHE A 288 17.20 21.42 12.11
N LYS A 289 18.48 21.27 12.51
CA LYS A 289 19.34 22.39 12.90
C LYS A 289 20.02 23.02 11.69
N HIS A 290 20.35 22.21 10.69
CA HIS A 290 21.12 22.66 9.53
C HIS A 290 20.23 22.90 8.30
N ALA A 291 20.45 24.04 7.62
CA ALA A 291 19.77 24.37 6.37
C ALA A 291 20.09 23.37 5.23
N GLU A 292 21.27 22.76 5.28
CA GLU A 292 21.67 21.69 4.37
C GLU A 292 20.75 20.48 4.48
N THR A 293 20.34 20.07 5.68
CA THR A 293 19.40 18.95 5.89
C THR A 293 18.08 19.18 5.18
N TRP A 294 17.54 20.41 5.22
CA TRP A 294 16.33 20.79 4.48
C TRP A 294 16.53 20.77 2.96
N THR A 295 17.70 21.24 2.49
CA THR A 295 18.04 21.23 1.06
C THR A 295 18.16 19.80 0.55
N THR A 296 18.87 18.93 1.29
CA THR A 296 19.03 17.51 0.98
C THR A 296 17.69 16.82 0.98
N LEU A 297 16.87 16.96 2.03
CA LEU A 297 15.56 16.31 2.14
C LEU A 297 14.68 16.56 0.89
N TYR A 298 14.68 17.80 0.37
CA TYR A 298 13.89 18.18 -0.79
C TYR A 298 14.64 18.12 -2.13
N THR A 299 15.81 17.49 -2.16
CA THR A 299 16.49 17.13 -3.40
C THR A 299 15.94 15.79 -3.91
N ALA A 300 15.78 15.69 -5.23
CA ALA A 300 15.30 14.47 -5.86
C ALA A 300 16.30 13.32 -5.68
N THR A 301 15.86 12.24 -5.04
CA THR A 301 16.62 10.99 -4.88
C THR A 301 16.23 9.94 -5.91
N SER A 302 15.06 10.12 -6.52
CA SER A 302 14.63 9.37 -7.69
C SER A 302 13.85 10.29 -8.60
N ASN A 303 14.06 10.18 -9.91
CA ASN A 303 13.32 10.90 -10.93
C ASN A 303 12.40 9.96 -11.71
N TYR A 304 11.39 10.53 -12.37
CA TYR A 304 10.66 9.79 -13.41
C TYR A 304 11.63 9.42 -14.54
N PRO A 305 11.68 8.16 -14.99
CA PRO A 305 12.66 7.70 -15.96
C PRO A 305 12.72 8.55 -17.24
N GLY A 306 13.92 9.01 -17.60
CA GLY A 306 14.14 9.82 -18.81
C GLY A 306 13.68 11.28 -18.70
N THR A 307 13.47 11.77 -17.48
CA THR A 307 13.11 13.18 -17.20
C THR A 307 13.87 13.68 -15.97
N ASP A 308 13.93 15.00 -15.80
CA ASP A 308 14.42 15.64 -14.56
C ASP A 308 13.30 15.85 -13.52
N MET A 309 12.10 15.30 -13.77
CA MET A 309 10.99 15.44 -12.85
C MET A 309 11.22 14.53 -11.63
N PRO A 310 11.17 15.08 -10.40
CA PRO A 310 11.34 14.29 -9.20
C PRO A 310 10.18 13.31 -9.04
N LEU A 311 10.48 12.06 -8.71
CA LEU A 311 9.53 11.00 -8.32
C LEU A 311 9.45 10.90 -6.80
N ASN A 312 10.61 10.99 -6.14
CA ASN A 312 10.76 10.89 -4.69
C ASN A 312 11.89 11.82 -4.22
N MET A 313 11.71 12.43 -3.05
CA MET A 313 12.70 13.27 -2.36
C MET A 313 12.87 12.74 -0.94
N HIS A 314 13.83 11.81 -0.73
CA HIS A 314 14.12 11.21 0.59
C HIS A 314 12.88 10.73 1.35
N GLY A 315 11.98 10.02 0.66
CA GLY A 315 10.74 9.47 1.22
C GLY A 315 9.49 10.34 1.05
N PHE A 316 9.63 11.55 0.52
CA PHE A 316 8.51 12.41 0.13
C PHE A 316 8.15 12.15 -1.33
N TRP A 317 6.93 11.68 -1.56
CA TRP A 317 6.42 11.41 -2.91
C TRP A 317 6.03 12.71 -3.60
N THR A 318 6.32 12.78 -4.90
CA THR A 318 5.84 13.88 -5.71
C THR A 318 4.45 13.59 -6.28
N ARG A 319 3.66 14.65 -6.43
CA ARG A 319 2.39 14.65 -7.14
C ARG A 319 2.32 15.85 -8.06
N GLU A 320 1.86 15.62 -9.28
CA GLU A 320 1.84 16.65 -10.31
C GLU A 320 0.42 17.20 -10.47
N TYR A 321 0.21 18.45 -10.04
CA TYR A 321 -0.99 19.25 -10.26
C TYR A 321 -0.64 20.43 -11.20
N GLY A 322 -1.27 21.60 -11.04
CA GLY A 322 -0.79 22.83 -11.67
C GLY A 322 0.61 23.25 -11.21
N THR A 323 1.10 22.62 -10.15
CA THR A 323 2.45 22.72 -9.58
C THR A 323 2.90 21.33 -9.10
N THR A 324 4.20 21.14 -8.88
CA THR A 324 4.74 19.92 -8.26
C THR A 324 4.55 20.01 -6.75
N LEU A 325 3.83 19.05 -6.20
CA LEU A 325 3.59 18.89 -4.77
C LEU A 325 4.50 17.79 -4.23
N VAL A 326 4.92 17.92 -2.98
CA VAL A 326 5.63 16.88 -2.24
C VAL A 326 4.89 16.53 -0.96
N GLY A 327 4.98 15.29 -0.52
CA GLY A 327 4.33 14.85 0.71
C GLY A 327 4.02 13.37 0.70
N HIS A 328 2.91 12.99 1.31
CA HIS A 328 2.51 11.60 1.40
C HIS A 328 0.99 11.48 1.60
N GLY A 329 0.39 10.45 1.01
CA GLY A 329 -0.99 10.02 1.26
C GLY A 329 -1.02 8.82 2.19
N GLY A 330 -2.05 8.70 3.00
CA GLY A 330 -2.21 7.67 4.00
C GLY A 330 -3.55 6.98 3.91
N ASN A 331 -3.54 5.66 4.02
CA ASN A 331 -4.74 4.87 4.25
C ASN A 331 -4.52 3.96 5.45
N SER A 332 -5.57 3.83 6.23
CA SER A 332 -5.73 2.89 7.33
C SER A 332 -6.91 1.94 7.01
N ILE A 333 -7.32 1.08 7.94
CA ILE A 333 -8.50 0.19 7.74
C ILE A 333 -9.79 0.99 7.52
N GLY A 334 -9.88 2.23 8.02
CA GLY A 334 -11.11 2.99 8.04
C GLY A 334 -10.92 4.50 8.08
N TYR A 335 -9.70 4.97 7.79
CA TYR A 335 -9.32 6.36 7.73
C TYR A 335 -8.42 6.57 6.52
N SER A 336 -8.35 7.81 6.08
CA SER A 336 -7.37 8.24 5.10
C SER A 336 -6.90 9.65 5.43
N SER A 337 -5.71 9.99 4.97
CA SER A 337 -5.16 11.31 5.17
C SER A 337 -4.21 11.70 4.04
N TYR A 338 -3.87 12.97 3.96
CA TYR A 338 -2.89 13.48 3.01
C TYR A 338 -2.21 14.73 3.55
N ILE A 339 -0.89 14.81 3.36
CA ILE A 339 -0.13 16.07 3.42
C ILE A 339 0.39 16.37 2.01
N LEU A 340 0.04 17.56 1.49
CA LEU A 340 0.46 18.06 0.20
C LEU A 340 1.14 19.42 0.38
N LEU A 341 2.41 19.53 -0.03
CA LEU A 341 3.21 20.73 0.13
C LEU A 341 3.66 21.24 -1.25
N ASP A 342 3.31 22.47 -1.58
CA ASP A 342 3.88 23.23 -2.68
C ASP A 342 5.03 24.09 -2.15
N LEU A 343 6.24 23.53 -2.20
CA LEU A 343 7.44 24.22 -1.73
C LEU A 343 7.79 25.47 -2.55
N LYS A 344 7.32 25.56 -3.80
CA LYS A 344 7.61 26.68 -4.69
C LYS A 344 6.79 27.91 -4.30
N ASN A 345 5.49 27.72 -4.07
CA ASN A 345 4.58 28.82 -3.73
C ASN A 345 4.35 28.98 -2.22
N GLY A 346 4.90 28.09 -1.39
CA GLY A 346 4.79 28.15 0.06
C GLY A 346 3.38 27.89 0.56
N ILE A 347 2.64 27.00 -0.11
CA ILE A 347 1.26 26.60 0.23
C ILE A 347 1.23 25.13 0.61
N GLY A 348 0.48 24.78 1.63
CA GLY A 348 0.21 23.40 2.02
C GLY A 348 -1.27 23.11 2.19
N MET A 349 -1.62 21.83 2.08
CA MET A 349 -2.94 21.31 2.37
C MET A 349 -2.81 20.02 3.17
N SER A 350 -3.66 19.89 4.20
CA SER A 350 -3.81 18.64 4.95
C SER A 350 -5.27 18.19 4.88
N VAL A 351 -5.47 16.90 4.68
CA VAL A 351 -6.79 16.25 4.64
C VAL A 351 -6.76 15.05 5.58
N MET A 352 -7.83 14.85 6.37
CA MET A 352 -8.03 13.68 7.20
C MET A 352 -9.50 13.26 7.14
N THR A 353 -9.78 11.96 6.97
CA THR A 353 -11.14 11.42 6.95
C THR A 353 -11.22 10.13 7.77
N ASN A 354 -12.40 9.83 8.31
CA ASN A 354 -12.73 8.52 8.88
C ASN A 354 -13.37 7.59 7.83
N GLN A 355 -12.79 7.58 6.63
CA GLN A 355 -13.19 6.72 5.51
C GLN A 355 -11.97 5.98 4.94
N ASP A 356 -12.10 4.69 4.66
CA ASP A 356 -11.07 3.94 3.92
C ASP A 356 -10.99 4.42 2.46
N HIS A 357 -9.77 4.51 1.92
CA HIS A 357 -9.50 4.77 0.50
C HIS A 357 -10.29 5.95 -0.10
N GLU A 358 -10.48 7.02 0.67
CA GLU A 358 -11.25 8.17 0.23
C GLU A 358 -10.55 8.84 -0.96
N LEU A 359 -11.26 8.99 -2.08
CA LEU A 359 -10.69 9.49 -3.35
C LEU A 359 -11.03 10.96 -3.63
N VAL A 360 -12.21 11.42 -3.24
CA VAL A 360 -12.74 12.73 -3.61
C VAL A 360 -11.98 13.84 -2.88
N TYR A 361 -11.83 13.74 -1.56
CA TYR A 361 -11.13 14.75 -0.76
C TYR A 361 -9.62 14.63 -0.83
N ASN A 362 -9.09 13.41 -0.88
CA ASN A 362 -7.63 13.22 -0.96
C ASN A 362 -7.04 13.49 -2.35
N TYR A 363 -7.82 13.37 -3.43
CA TYR A 363 -7.27 13.45 -4.79
C TYR A 363 -7.95 14.46 -5.72
N GLU A 364 -9.25 14.74 -5.56
CA GLU A 364 -9.96 15.72 -6.40
C GLU A 364 -9.97 17.12 -5.78
N MET A 365 -10.32 17.24 -4.49
CA MET A 365 -10.33 18.53 -3.75
C MET A 365 -9.00 19.31 -3.85
N PRO A 366 -7.80 18.70 -3.84
CA PRO A 366 -6.55 19.44 -3.96
C PRO A 366 -6.46 20.30 -5.22
N ALA A 367 -7.20 19.97 -6.28
CA ALA A 367 -7.23 20.78 -7.50
C ALA A 367 -7.80 22.20 -7.28
N LEU A 368 -8.65 22.39 -6.26
CA LEU A 368 -9.17 23.69 -5.87
C LEU A 368 -8.05 24.62 -5.35
N ILE A 369 -6.98 24.05 -4.79
CA ILE A 369 -5.83 24.79 -4.24
C ILE A 369 -4.69 24.85 -5.27
N PHE A 370 -4.35 23.71 -5.88
CA PHE A 370 -3.10 23.56 -6.65
C PHE A 370 -3.30 23.55 -8.17
N GLY A 371 -4.52 23.71 -8.66
CA GLY A 371 -4.87 23.57 -10.08
C GLY A 371 -5.10 22.11 -10.47
N PRO A 372 -5.54 21.81 -11.70
CA PRO A 372 -5.88 20.44 -12.11
C PRO A 372 -4.69 19.49 -12.06
N LYS A 373 -4.95 18.19 -11.81
CA LYS A 373 -3.94 17.13 -11.94
C LYS A 373 -3.28 17.17 -13.32
N LYS A 374 -1.95 17.07 -13.36
CA LYS A 374 -1.20 16.98 -14.60
C LYS A 374 -1.54 15.66 -15.29
N LYS A 375 -1.92 15.75 -16.56
CA LYS A 375 -2.17 14.57 -17.39
C LYS A 375 -0.84 14.02 -17.90
N THR A 376 -0.78 12.70 -18.05
CA THR A 376 0.30 12.03 -18.77
C THR A 376 0.39 12.56 -20.20
N ASP A 377 1.59 12.88 -20.66
CA ASP A 377 1.79 13.49 -21.98
C ASP A 377 1.56 12.49 -23.14
N SER A 378 1.39 13.03 -24.35
CA SER A 378 1.15 12.22 -25.55
C SER A 378 2.35 11.33 -25.89
N ALA A 379 3.58 11.79 -25.63
CA ALA A 379 4.79 11.01 -25.90
C ALA A 379 4.85 9.72 -25.06
N THR A 380 4.46 9.82 -23.80
CA THR A 380 4.30 8.69 -22.88
C THR A 380 3.19 7.75 -23.34
N PHE A 381 2.04 8.32 -23.72
CA PHE A 381 0.95 7.53 -24.29
C PHE A 381 1.38 6.78 -25.55
N ASP A 382 2.16 7.39 -26.43
CA ASP A 382 2.61 6.81 -27.69
C ASP A 382 3.57 5.62 -27.47
N LYS A 383 4.42 5.70 -26.44
CA LYS A 383 5.30 4.59 -26.03
C LYS A 383 4.55 3.43 -25.39
N PHE A 384 3.37 3.66 -24.82
CA PHE A 384 2.59 2.61 -24.16
C PHE A 384 2.17 1.52 -25.15
N LYS A 385 2.24 0.25 -24.71
CA LYS A 385 1.81 -0.93 -25.46
C LYS A 385 0.73 -1.68 -24.70
N SER A 386 -0.30 -2.14 -25.41
CA SER A 386 -1.29 -3.04 -24.81
C SER A 386 -0.63 -4.34 -24.34
N GLY A 387 -1.08 -4.90 -23.23
CA GLY A 387 -0.57 -6.16 -22.71
C GLY A 387 -0.94 -6.38 -21.25
N ASN A 388 -0.40 -7.46 -20.67
CA ASN A 388 -0.54 -7.75 -19.26
C ASN A 388 0.50 -6.96 -18.47
N TYR A 389 0.07 -6.09 -17.56
CA TYR A 389 0.95 -5.34 -16.67
C TYR A 389 0.80 -5.86 -15.25
N ARG A 390 1.92 -6.03 -14.56
CA ARG A 390 1.98 -6.42 -13.15
C ARG A 390 2.57 -5.31 -12.31
N SER A 391 1.98 -5.07 -11.14
CA SER A 391 2.58 -4.18 -10.14
C SER A 391 3.90 -4.75 -9.63
N ALA A 392 4.92 -3.91 -9.52
CA ALA A 392 6.17 -4.27 -8.85
C ALA A 392 5.93 -4.66 -7.38
N ARG A 393 4.91 -4.08 -6.75
CA ARG A 393 4.44 -4.49 -5.43
C ARG A 393 3.55 -5.73 -5.57
N SER A 394 4.15 -6.91 -5.56
CA SER A 394 3.45 -8.19 -5.64
C SER A 394 4.17 -9.29 -4.84
N PHE A 395 3.50 -10.42 -4.62
CA PHE A 395 4.11 -11.62 -4.04
C PHE A 395 4.84 -12.40 -5.14
N ALA A 396 6.17 -12.40 -5.10
CA ALA A 396 6.98 -13.10 -6.08
C ALA A 396 7.07 -14.62 -5.80
N SER A 397 7.12 -15.01 -4.52
CA SER A 397 7.17 -16.40 -4.06
C SER A 397 6.21 -16.69 -2.92
N GLY A 398 6.30 -17.89 -2.35
CA GLY A 398 5.43 -18.37 -1.29
C GLY A 398 4.01 -18.67 -1.78
N PRO A 399 3.13 -19.09 -0.86
CA PRO A 399 1.77 -19.50 -1.20
C PRO A 399 0.90 -18.36 -1.74
N MET A 400 1.29 -17.11 -1.48
CA MET A 400 0.63 -15.92 -2.01
C MET A 400 1.08 -15.57 -3.43
N SER A 401 2.08 -16.23 -4.00
CA SER A 401 2.50 -16.00 -5.39
C SER A 401 1.36 -16.15 -6.40
N ILE A 402 0.33 -16.96 -6.13
CA ILE A 402 -0.87 -17.05 -6.98
C ILE A 402 -1.59 -15.70 -7.14
N SER A 403 -1.54 -14.82 -6.14
CA SER A 403 -2.16 -13.51 -6.25
C SER A 403 -1.48 -12.65 -7.33
N ARG A 404 -0.24 -12.94 -7.72
CA ARG A 404 0.47 -12.18 -8.76
C ARG A 404 -0.32 -12.16 -10.06
N ILE A 405 -0.97 -13.27 -10.42
CA ILE A 405 -1.77 -13.38 -11.64
C ILE A 405 -3.24 -12.97 -11.41
N LEU A 406 -3.77 -13.18 -10.20
CA LEU A 406 -5.19 -12.93 -9.90
C LEU A 406 -5.51 -11.49 -9.46
N LEU A 407 -4.59 -10.86 -8.72
CA LEU A 407 -4.81 -9.57 -8.06
C LEU A 407 -3.86 -8.48 -8.56
N TYR A 408 -2.63 -8.84 -8.95
CA TYR A 408 -1.58 -7.86 -9.28
C TYR A 408 -1.28 -7.73 -10.77
N THR A 409 -1.82 -8.60 -11.62
CA THR A 409 -1.65 -8.55 -13.08
C THR A 409 -2.99 -8.25 -13.76
N GLN A 410 -3.01 -7.27 -14.65
CA GLN A 410 -4.20 -6.91 -15.43
C GLN A 410 -3.85 -6.66 -16.89
N PHE A 411 -4.75 -7.03 -17.79
CA PHE A 411 -4.63 -6.65 -19.20
C PHE A 411 -5.03 -5.18 -19.37
N VAL A 412 -4.12 -4.39 -19.93
CA VAL A 412 -4.31 -2.96 -20.12
C VAL A 412 -4.21 -2.65 -21.61
N LYS A 413 -5.26 -2.04 -22.16
CA LYS A 413 -5.28 -1.60 -23.55
C LYS A 413 -4.63 -0.23 -23.67
N LYS A 414 -3.95 0.03 -24.79
CA LYS A 414 -3.58 1.38 -25.20
C LYS A 414 -4.85 2.18 -25.53
N SER A 415 -5.40 2.87 -24.53
CA SER A 415 -6.58 3.73 -24.64
C SER A 415 -6.42 4.95 -23.74
N LYS A 416 -7.13 6.04 -24.08
CA LYS A 416 -7.11 7.27 -23.29
C LYS A 416 -7.62 7.06 -21.86
N ASP A 417 -8.42 6.03 -21.63
CA ASP A 417 -8.99 5.68 -20.33
C ASP A 417 -8.13 4.67 -19.55
N ASN A 418 -6.90 4.40 -20.02
CA ASN A 418 -6.00 3.45 -19.36
C ASN A 418 -5.72 3.87 -17.90
N PRO A 419 -6.08 3.06 -16.90
CA PRO A 419 -5.93 3.42 -15.49
C PRO A 419 -4.48 3.67 -15.07
N LEU A 420 -3.50 3.02 -15.71
CA LEU A 420 -2.07 3.22 -15.42
C LEU A 420 -1.56 4.60 -15.84
N LEU A 421 -2.24 5.27 -16.79
CA LEU A 421 -1.84 6.58 -17.31
C LEU A 421 -2.77 7.72 -16.88
N THR A 422 -3.94 7.43 -16.33
CA THR A 422 -4.98 8.42 -16.01
C THR A 422 -5.13 8.72 -14.52
N GLN A 423 -4.81 7.78 -13.63
CA GLN A 423 -4.99 7.97 -12.18
C GLN A 423 -4.00 8.97 -11.57
N ASN A 424 -2.73 8.87 -11.99
CA ASN A 424 -1.63 9.75 -11.61
C ASN A 424 -0.83 10.11 -12.87
N PHE A 425 -0.03 11.18 -12.77
CA PHE A 425 1.02 11.42 -13.74
C PHE A 425 1.98 10.21 -13.75
N SER A 426 2.32 9.76 -14.95
CA SER A 426 3.14 8.57 -15.15
C SER A 426 4.06 8.75 -16.35
N VAL A 427 5.14 7.98 -16.38
CA VAL A 427 6.07 7.92 -17.51
C VAL A 427 6.26 6.47 -17.93
N VAL A 428 6.28 6.25 -19.26
CA VAL A 428 6.54 4.94 -19.86
C VAL A 428 8.01 4.89 -20.31
N SER A 429 8.73 3.89 -19.83
CA SER A 429 10.12 3.61 -20.16
C SER A 429 10.31 2.17 -20.63
N GLY A 430 11.50 1.85 -21.14
CA GLY A 430 11.83 0.55 -21.70
C GLY A 430 11.17 0.27 -23.05
N SER A 431 11.34 -0.95 -23.56
CA SER A 431 10.74 -1.38 -24.84
C SER A 431 10.37 -2.86 -24.83
N GLY A 432 9.34 -3.23 -25.61
CA GLY A 432 8.95 -4.63 -25.77
C GLY A 432 8.41 -5.24 -24.47
N ASP A 433 9.09 -6.27 -23.97
CA ASP A 433 8.74 -6.95 -22.71
C ASP A 433 9.35 -6.25 -21.47
N GLU A 434 10.18 -5.23 -21.66
CA GLU A 434 10.76 -4.42 -20.59
C GLU A 434 10.01 -3.10 -20.38
N THR A 435 8.83 -2.95 -21.02
CA THR A 435 8.03 -1.74 -20.86
C THR A 435 7.58 -1.59 -19.41
N LYS A 436 7.92 -0.43 -18.83
CA LYS A 436 7.61 -0.05 -17.45
C LYS A 436 6.82 1.25 -17.43
N VAL A 437 5.75 1.28 -16.65
CA VAL A 437 4.97 2.47 -16.32
C VAL A 437 5.32 2.87 -14.90
N THR A 438 5.98 4.01 -14.74
CA THR A 438 6.37 4.56 -13.45
C THR A 438 5.42 5.68 -13.07
N ALA A 439 4.78 5.54 -11.90
CA ALA A 439 4.00 6.58 -11.25
C ALA A 439 4.48 6.73 -9.80
N SER A 440 4.15 7.82 -9.12
CA SER A 440 4.44 7.88 -7.68
C SER A 440 3.75 6.73 -6.94
N TYR A 441 4.43 6.20 -5.92
CA TYR A 441 4.09 4.98 -5.17
C TYR A 441 4.33 3.64 -5.89
N GLY A 442 4.75 3.60 -7.15
CA GLY A 442 5.22 2.34 -7.70
C GLY A 442 5.26 2.22 -9.20
N ASP A 443 6.02 1.21 -9.61
CA ASP A 443 6.16 0.78 -10.99
C ASP A 443 5.15 -0.33 -11.33
N ASN A 444 4.67 -0.33 -12.58
CA ASN A 444 4.02 -1.45 -13.21
C ASN A 444 4.83 -1.87 -14.44
N PHE A 445 5.09 -3.15 -14.63
CA PHE A 445 5.89 -3.65 -15.75
C PHE A 445 5.09 -4.63 -16.59
N ARG A 446 5.35 -4.64 -17.91
CA ARG A 446 4.72 -5.57 -18.83
C ARG A 446 5.26 -6.97 -18.55
N VAL A 447 4.35 -7.91 -18.33
CA VAL A 447 4.64 -9.34 -18.18
C VAL A 447 4.76 -9.96 -19.56
N LYS A 448 5.75 -10.84 -19.74
CA LYS A 448 5.90 -11.62 -20.98
C LYS A 448 4.65 -12.47 -21.23
N ASP A 449 4.17 -12.49 -22.47
CA ASP A 449 2.98 -13.28 -22.81
C ASP A 449 3.19 -14.77 -22.48
N SER A 450 4.42 -15.30 -22.67
CA SER A 450 4.76 -16.68 -22.30
C SER A 450 4.63 -16.96 -20.80
N GLU A 451 5.05 -16.02 -19.95
CA GLU A 451 4.91 -16.14 -18.49
C GLU A 451 3.42 -16.08 -18.09
N PHE A 452 2.69 -15.11 -18.64
CA PHE A 452 1.25 -14.97 -18.41
C PHE A 452 0.47 -16.24 -18.82
N PHE A 453 0.74 -16.78 -20.01
CA PHE A 453 0.10 -18.02 -20.47
C PHE A 453 0.55 -19.24 -19.67
N THR A 454 1.77 -19.27 -19.15
CA THR A 454 2.24 -20.36 -18.27
C THR A 454 1.46 -20.35 -16.95
N ASP A 455 1.31 -19.19 -16.31
CA ASP A 455 0.53 -19.03 -15.08
C ASP A 455 -0.93 -19.52 -15.29
N TRP A 456 -1.58 -19.09 -16.37
CA TRP A 456 -2.94 -19.53 -16.70
C TRP A 456 -3.03 -21.01 -17.08
N ALA A 457 -2.09 -21.53 -17.87
CA ALA A 457 -2.06 -22.93 -18.26
C ALA A 457 -1.96 -23.84 -17.03
N LEU A 458 -1.17 -23.44 -16.03
CA LEU A 458 -1.07 -24.17 -14.78
C LEU A 458 -2.39 -24.15 -14.01
N LEU A 459 -3.01 -22.99 -13.81
CA LEU A 459 -4.32 -22.89 -13.15
C LEU A 459 -5.41 -23.71 -13.87
N ILE A 460 -5.46 -23.64 -15.21
CA ILE A 460 -6.39 -24.42 -16.03
C ILE A 460 -6.11 -25.92 -15.87
N SER A 461 -4.84 -26.34 -15.86
CA SER A 461 -4.47 -27.75 -15.68
C SER A 461 -4.88 -28.30 -14.31
N ALA A 462 -4.75 -27.50 -13.24
CA ALA A 462 -5.28 -27.85 -11.92
C ALA A 462 -6.80 -28.00 -11.96
N ALA A 463 -7.51 -27.04 -12.57
CA ALA A 463 -8.97 -27.09 -12.70
C ALA A 463 -9.42 -28.36 -13.45
N VAL A 464 -8.77 -28.71 -14.56
CA VAL A 464 -9.05 -29.95 -15.31
C VAL A 464 -8.79 -31.19 -14.45
N GLY A 465 -7.66 -31.23 -13.72
CA GLY A 465 -7.34 -32.34 -12.82
C GLY A 465 -8.37 -32.51 -11.69
N ILE A 466 -8.83 -31.39 -11.12
CA ILE A 466 -9.85 -31.34 -10.07
C ILE A 466 -11.20 -31.81 -10.61
N VAL A 467 -11.66 -31.26 -11.74
CA VAL A 467 -12.93 -31.64 -12.38
C VAL A 467 -12.93 -33.12 -12.73
N PHE A 468 -11.84 -33.62 -13.29
CA PHE A 468 -11.68 -35.05 -13.56
C PHE A 468 -11.78 -35.89 -12.27
N SER A 469 -11.15 -35.45 -11.18
CA SER A 469 -11.20 -36.12 -9.88
C SER A 469 -12.62 -36.19 -9.31
N ILE A 470 -13.39 -35.10 -9.43
CA ILE A 470 -14.80 -35.02 -9.03
C ILE A 470 -15.67 -35.95 -9.87
N ILE A 471 -15.55 -35.89 -11.21
CA ILE A 471 -16.31 -36.76 -12.12
C ILE A 471 -16.00 -38.22 -11.80
N LEU A 472 -14.72 -38.55 -11.61
CA LEU A 472 -14.29 -39.91 -11.30
C LEU A 472 -14.83 -40.37 -9.94
N PHE A 473 -14.85 -39.49 -8.93
CA PHE A 473 -15.43 -39.77 -7.62
C PHE A 473 -16.92 -40.11 -7.74
N LEU A 474 -17.69 -39.26 -8.42
CA LEU A 474 -19.13 -39.42 -8.59
C LEU A 474 -19.48 -40.64 -9.44
N ALA A 475 -18.82 -40.80 -10.60
CA ALA A 475 -19.08 -41.92 -11.50
C ALA A 475 -18.74 -43.26 -10.84
N ARG A 476 -17.61 -43.33 -10.12
CA ARG A 476 -17.18 -44.56 -9.46
C ARG A 476 -18.01 -44.85 -8.21
N GLY A 477 -18.24 -43.82 -7.38
CA GLY A 477 -19.12 -43.86 -6.22
C GLY A 477 -20.52 -44.33 -6.58
N GLY A 478 -21.14 -43.71 -7.58
CA GLY A 478 -22.46 -44.08 -8.09
C GLY A 478 -22.50 -45.51 -8.65
N LEU A 479 -21.48 -45.94 -9.40
CA LEU A 479 -21.42 -47.30 -9.93
C LEU A 479 -21.26 -48.38 -8.85
N ASP A 480 -20.41 -48.13 -7.85
CA ASP A 480 -20.21 -49.09 -6.75
C ASP A 480 -21.42 -49.08 -5.79
N LEU A 481 -22.07 -47.93 -5.57
CA LEU A 481 -23.36 -47.83 -4.87
C LEU A 481 -24.47 -48.58 -5.60
N PHE A 482 -24.58 -48.40 -6.93
CA PHE A 482 -25.53 -49.15 -7.76
C PHE A 482 -25.30 -50.66 -7.63
N ARG A 483 -24.05 -51.12 -7.69
CA ARG A 483 -23.74 -52.55 -7.50
C ARG A 483 -24.15 -53.06 -6.12
N LEU A 484 -23.93 -52.26 -5.08
CA LEU A 484 -24.30 -52.57 -3.70
C LEU A 484 -25.83 -52.68 -3.55
N VAL A 485 -26.57 -51.68 -4.01
CA VAL A 485 -28.05 -51.60 -3.91
C VAL A 485 -28.72 -52.71 -4.71
N PHE A 486 -28.28 -52.95 -5.95
CA PHE A 486 -28.88 -53.94 -6.85
C PHE A 486 -28.21 -55.32 -6.78
N LYS A 487 -27.37 -55.58 -5.76
CA LYS A 487 -26.67 -56.87 -5.53
C LYS A 487 -25.97 -57.43 -6.78
N LYS A 488 -25.40 -56.57 -7.62
CA LYS A 488 -24.70 -56.98 -8.85
C LYS A 488 -23.29 -57.49 -8.54
N GLY A 489 -22.74 -58.33 -9.43
CA GLY A 489 -21.43 -58.96 -9.29
C GLY A 489 -20.27 -57.99 -9.02
N GLN A 490 -19.19 -58.51 -8.41
CA GLN A 490 -18.03 -57.74 -7.98
C GLN A 490 -17.38 -56.95 -9.14
N SER A 491 -16.76 -55.83 -8.79
CA SER A 491 -16.05 -55.02 -9.78
C SER A 491 -14.91 -55.79 -10.43
N LYS A 492 -14.83 -55.70 -11.76
CA LYS A 492 -13.70 -56.22 -12.54
C LYS A 492 -12.41 -55.39 -12.37
N THR A 493 -12.45 -54.29 -11.61
CA THR A 493 -11.24 -53.50 -11.26
C THR A 493 -10.59 -54.10 -10.01
N PRO A 494 -9.27 -54.38 -10.02
CA PRO A 494 -8.56 -54.88 -8.85
C PRO A 494 -8.78 -54.00 -7.61
N LYS A 495 -8.93 -54.63 -6.43
CA LYS A 495 -9.15 -53.92 -5.16
C LYS A 495 -8.11 -52.81 -4.90
N PRO A 496 -6.79 -53.02 -5.11
CA PRO A 496 -5.79 -51.95 -4.94
C PRO A 496 -6.04 -50.74 -5.83
N LEU A 497 -6.41 -50.94 -7.10
CA LEU A 497 -6.74 -49.84 -8.02
C LEU A 497 -8.03 -49.13 -7.64
N ARG A 498 -9.02 -49.83 -7.09
CA ARG A 498 -10.25 -49.18 -6.61
C ARG A 498 -9.96 -48.24 -5.44
N ILE A 499 -9.22 -48.73 -4.45
CA ILE A 499 -8.81 -47.92 -3.29
C ILE A 499 -8.01 -46.71 -3.75
N TRP A 500 -7.01 -46.93 -4.61
CA TRP A 500 -6.19 -45.88 -5.20
C TRP A 500 -7.02 -44.84 -5.98
N THR A 501 -8.02 -45.27 -6.76
CA THR A 501 -8.92 -44.34 -7.47
C THR A 501 -9.71 -43.47 -6.48
N TYR A 502 -10.29 -44.06 -5.43
CA TYR A 502 -11.01 -43.28 -4.42
C TYR A 502 -10.10 -42.32 -3.67
N LEU A 503 -8.89 -42.77 -3.26
CA LEU A 503 -7.91 -41.91 -2.59
C LEU A 503 -7.50 -40.73 -3.47
N THR A 504 -7.18 -40.98 -4.74
CA THR A 504 -6.82 -39.93 -5.71
C THR A 504 -7.97 -38.94 -5.90
N SER A 505 -9.18 -39.45 -6.13
CA SER A 505 -10.37 -38.63 -6.34
C SER A 505 -10.74 -37.79 -5.11
N LEU A 506 -10.75 -38.38 -3.92
CA LEU A 506 -11.05 -37.66 -2.67
C LEU A 506 -9.99 -36.60 -2.36
N ALA A 507 -8.71 -36.90 -2.61
CA ALA A 507 -7.66 -35.91 -2.44
C ALA A 507 -7.82 -34.74 -3.41
N GLY A 508 -8.17 -35.01 -4.68
CA GLY A 508 -8.50 -33.96 -5.65
C GLY A 508 -9.72 -33.11 -5.25
N VAL A 509 -10.77 -33.73 -4.69
CA VAL A 509 -11.92 -33.00 -4.11
C VAL A 509 -11.49 -32.14 -2.92
N GLY A 510 -10.62 -32.66 -2.04
CA GLY A 510 -10.08 -31.90 -0.91
C GLY A 510 -9.32 -30.65 -1.37
N VAL A 511 -8.52 -30.77 -2.44
CA VAL A 511 -7.82 -29.63 -3.05
C VAL A 511 -8.84 -28.62 -3.62
N ALA A 512 -9.90 -29.09 -4.27
CA ALA A 512 -10.98 -28.24 -4.80
C ALA A 512 -11.65 -27.41 -3.71
N VAL A 513 -12.02 -28.05 -2.60
CA VAL A 513 -12.64 -27.38 -1.43
C VAL A 513 -11.68 -26.34 -0.87
N ASN A 514 -10.39 -26.67 -0.74
CA ASN A 514 -9.41 -25.74 -0.19
C ASN A 514 -9.18 -24.53 -1.11
N PHE A 515 -9.14 -24.72 -2.44
CA PHE A 515 -9.13 -23.62 -3.41
C PHE A 515 -10.39 -22.76 -3.34
N LEU A 516 -11.58 -23.38 -3.24
CA LEU A 516 -12.84 -22.65 -3.11
C LEU A 516 -12.83 -21.74 -1.89
N LEU A 517 -12.35 -22.24 -0.75
CA LEU A 517 -12.23 -21.44 0.46
C LEU A 517 -11.22 -20.30 0.27
N LEU A 518 -10.05 -20.56 -0.33
CA LEU A 518 -9.03 -19.54 -0.62
C LEU A 518 -9.57 -18.42 -1.52
N PHE A 519 -10.21 -18.77 -2.63
CA PHE A 519 -10.75 -17.78 -3.55
C PHE A 519 -11.95 -17.02 -2.98
N ASN A 520 -12.78 -17.68 -2.16
CA ASN A 520 -13.83 -16.99 -1.43
C ASN A 520 -13.25 -15.93 -0.49
N THR A 521 -12.18 -16.25 0.24
CA THR A 521 -11.52 -15.30 1.15
C THR A 521 -10.86 -14.13 0.41
N PHE A 522 -10.30 -14.34 -0.78
CA PHE A 522 -9.85 -13.22 -1.64
C PHE A 522 -11.02 -12.34 -2.07
N ALA A 523 -12.14 -12.93 -2.52
CA ALA A 523 -13.30 -12.18 -2.99
C ALA A 523 -13.95 -11.35 -1.87
N THR A 524 -13.90 -11.82 -0.62
CA THR A 524 -14.45 -11.11 0.54
C THR A 524 -13.43 -10.21 1.25
N SER A 525 -12.18 -10.13 0.76
CA SER A 525 -11.08 -9.45 1.46
C SER A 525 -10.90 -9.91 2.91
N ASP A 526 -11.22 -11.18 3.20
CA ASP A 526 -11.11 -11.77 4.52
C ASP A 526 -9.70 -12.34 4.72
N LEU A 527 -8.97 -11.81 5.71
CA LEU A 527 -7.60 -12.21 6.04
C LEU A 527 -7.45 -13.68 6.46
N THR A 528 -8.53 -14.45 6.62
CA THR A 528 -8.43 -15.91 6.80
C THR A 528 -7.76 -16.63 5.62
N PHE A 529 -7.55 -15.97 4.47
CA PHE A 529 -6.68 -16.51 3.42
C PHE A 529 -5.24 -16.71 3.90
N LEU A 530 -4.76 -15.98 4.92
CA LEU A 530 -3.42 -16.11 5.50
C LEU A 530 -3.26 -17.28 6.49
N ALA A 531 -4.34 -18.04 6.75
CA ALA A 531 -4.29 -19.08 7.76
C ALA A 531 -3.41 -20.27 7.34
N SER A 532 -2.28 -20.48 8.05
CA SER A 532 -1.26 -21.48 7.70
C SER A 532 -1.82 -22.90 7.54
N TRP A 533 -2.85 -23.28 8.29
CA TRP A 533 -3.47 -24.61 8.21
C TRP A 533 -4.00 -24.94 6.81
N ARG A 534 -4.48 -23.94 6.04
CA ARG A 534 -4.95 -24.14 4.65
C ARG A 534 -3.82 -24.65 3.75
N TYR A 535 -2.62 -24.16 3.99
CA TYR A 535 -1.44 -24.48 3.20
C TYR A 535 -0.75 -25.76 3.69
N ILE A 536 -0.86 -26.07 4.98
CA ILE A 536 -0.57 -27.42 5.51
C ILE A 536 -1.47 -28.46 4.84
N VAL A 537 -2.76 -28.15 4.64
CA VAL A 537 -3.70 -29.03 3.92
C VAL A 537 -3.28 -29.20 2.46
N PHE A 538 -2.91 -28.12 1.74
CA PHE A 538 -2.35 -28.25 0.39
C PHE A 538 -1.10 -29.14 0.36
N ALA A 539 -0.17 -28.97 1.30
CA ALA A 539 1.04 -29.78 1.38
C ALA A 539 0.71 -31.28 1.60
N GLY A 540 -0.15 -31.59 2.57
CA GLY A 540 -0.55 -32.97 2.87
C GLY A 540 -1.27 -33.65 1.69
N LEU A 541 -2.20 -32.95 1.05
CA LEU A 541 -2.90 -33.44 -0.14
C LEU A 541 -1.95 -33.58 -1.33
N GLY A 542 -0.99 -32.66 -1.48
CA GLY A 542 0.05 -32.72 -2.50
C GLY A 542 0.93 -33.97 -2.36
N LEU A 543 1.38 -34.30 -1.15
CA LEU A 543 2.15 -35.52 -0.88
C LEU A 543 1.36 -36.78 -1.20
N LEU A 544 0.08 -36.84 -0.80
CA LEU A 544 -0.81 -37.96 -1.11
C LEU A 544 -1.00 -38.11 -2.63
N LEU A 545 -1.28 -37.02 -3.33
CA LEU A 545 -1.47 -37.01 -4.78
C LEU A 545 -0.19 -37.34 -5.54
N ALA A 546 0.98 -36.94 -5.05
CA ALA A 546 2.27 -37.30 -5.63
C ALA A 546 2.50 -38.82 -5.57
N GLY A 547 2.22 -39.45 -4.42
CA GLY A 547 2.23 -40.90 -4.29
C GLY A 547 1.22 -41.57 -5.22
N CYS A 548 0.00 -41.02 -5.32
CA CYS A 548 -1.03 -41.52 -6.23
C CYS A 548 -0.65 -41.40 -7.71
N ALA A 549 0.04 -40.35 -8.13
CA ALA A 549 0.45 -40.13 -9.52
C ALA A 549 1.41 -41.23 -10.02
N VAL A 550 2.29 -41.72 -9.14
CA VAL A 550 3.29 -42.74 -9.50
C VAL A 550 2.90 -44.16 -9.12
N PHE A 551 1.95 -44.35 -8.19
CA PHE A 551 1.56 -45.67 -7.67
C PHE A 551 1.30 -46.73 -8.76
N PRO A 552 0.55 -46.44 -9.85
CA PRO A 552 0.30 -47.46 -10.85
C PRO A 552 1.54 -47.78 -11.71
N LEU A 553 2.55 -46.91 -11.77
CA LEU A 553 3.85 -47.18 -12.44
C LEU A 553 4.69 -48.15 -11.62
N LEU A 554 4.71 -47.96 -10.29
CA LEU A 554 5.58 -48.69 -9.36
C LEU A 554 5.02 -50.05 -8.95
N THR A 555 3.75 -50.33 -9.27
CA THR A 555 3.08 -51.56 -8.86
C THR A 555 2.70 -52.44 -10.05
N LYS A 556 2.58 -53.74 -9.82
CA LYS A 556 2.02 -54.69 -10.81
C LYS A 556 0.51 -54.51 -11.03
N ALA A 557 -0.12 -53.49 -10.43
CA ALA A 557 -1.55 -53.27 -10.45
C ALA A 557 -2.12 -53.04 -11.87
N ARG A 558 -1.28 -52.63 -12.82
CA ARG A 558 -1.64 -52.46 -14.24
C ARG A 558 -1.68 -53.76 -15.05
N LYS A 559 -1.08 -54.85 -14.55
CA LYS A 559 -1.01 -56.12 -15.30
C LYS A 559 -2.41 -56.73 -15.47
N GLY A 560 -2.75 -57.10 -16.70
CA GLY A 560 -4.05 -57.72 -17.02
C GLY A 560 -5.24 -56.76 -17.14
N LEU A 561 -5.01 -55.44 -17.16
CA LEU A 561 -6.08 -54.47 -17.42
C LEU A 561 -6.48 -54.43 -18.89
N SER A 562 -7.76 -54.18 -19.17
CA SER A 562 -8.23 -53.81 -20.51
C SER A 562 -7.66 -52.46 -20.93
N LYS A 563 -7.55 -52.22 -22.25
CA LYS A 563 -7.08 -50.93 -22.81
C LYS A 563 -7.81 -49.73 -22.21
N SER A 564 -9.14 -49.81 -22.06
CA SER A 564 -9.96 -48.75 -21.46
C SER A 564 -9.64 -48.47 -19.99
N ARG A 565 -9.34 -49.50 -19.19
CA ARG A 565 -8.97 -49.33 -17.78
C ARG A 565 -7.56 -48.82 -17.62
N LEU A 566 -6.65 -49.25 -18.50
CA LEU A 566 -5.31 -48.70 -18.54
C LEU A 566 -5.36 -47.20 -18.86
N TYR A 567 -6.16 -46.80 -19.85
CA TYR A 567 -6.37 -45.39 -20.19
C TYR A 567 -6.91 -44.57 -19.02
N LEU A 568 -7.98 -45.02 -18.35
CA LEU A 568 -8.50 -44.35 -17.15
C LEU A 568 -7.48 -44.27 -16.01
N THR A 569 -6.65 -45.31 -15.84
CA THR A 569 -5.57 -45.31 -14.83
C THR A 569 -4.52 -44.26 -15.17
N VAL A 570 -4.16 -44.11 -16.44
CA VAL A 570 -3.23 -43.06 -16.88
C VAL A 570 -3.85 -41.69 -16.65
N LEU A 571 -5.10 -41.44 -17.08
CA LEU A 571 -5.76 -40.15 -16.87
C LEU A 571 -5.88 -39.77 -15.39
N THR A 572 -6.18 -40.73 -14.51
CA THR A 572 -6.23 -40.50 -13.06
C THR A 572 -4.85 -40.19 -12.47
N SER A 573 -3.79 -40.78 -13.02
CA SER A 573 -2.42 -40.46 -12.62
C SER A 573 -2.03 -39.05 -13.09
N LEU A 574 -2.43 -38.68 -14.31
CA LEU A 574 -2.17 -37.35 -14.88
C LEU A 574 -2.98 -36.25 -14.18
N SER A 575 -4.22 -36.52 -13.75
CA SER A 575 -5.00 -35.56 -12.98
C SER A 575 -4.36 -35.28 -11.62
N ALA A 576 -3.87 -36.32 -10.94
CA ALA A 576 -3.11 -36.17 -9.70
C ALA A 576 -1.84 -35.35 -9.94
N LEU A 577 -1.07 -35.68 -10.98
CA LEU A 577 0.16 -34.98 -11.34
C LEU A 577 -0.10 -33.49 -11.63
N ALA A 578 -1.14 -33.16 -12.39
CA ALA A 578 -1.50 -31.77 -12.71
C ALA A 578 -1.77 -30.94 -11.44
N ILE A 579 -2.44 -31.53 -10.45
CA ILE A 579 -2.69 -30.89 -9.16
C ILE A 579 -1.38 -30.71 -8.37
N VAL A 580 -0.54 -31.75 -8.31
CA VAL A 580 0.77 -31.70 -7.63
C VAL A 580 1.66 -30.62 -8.22
N VAL A 581 1.75 -30.54 -9.55
CA VAL A 581 2.54 -29.51 -10.25
C VAL A 581 2.07 -28.11 -9.86
N ASN A 582 0.76 -27.89 -9.70
CA ASN A 582 0.24 -26.60 -9.25
C ASN A 582 0.57 -26.28 -7.79
N ILE A 583 0.48 -27.27 -6.89
CA ILE A 583 0.85 -27.09 -5.48
C ILE A 583 2.33 -26.69 -5.37
N LEU A 584 3.19 -27.28 -6.19
CA LEU A 584 4.61 -26.95 -6.23
C LEU A 584 4.89 -25.60 -6.89
N TYR A 585 4.31 -25.33 -8.06
CA TYR A 585 4.55 -24.10 -8.83
C TYR A 585 4.13 -22.85 -8.06
N TRP A 586 2.95 -22.87 -7.46
CA TRP A 586 2.42 -21.77 -6.65
C TRP A 586 2.92 -21.81 -5.20
N SER A 587 3.84 -22.73 -4.88
CA SER A 587 4.42 -22.87 -3.54
C SER A 587 3.38 -23.00 -2.43
N PHE A 588 2.23 -23.63 -2.70
CA PHE A 588 1.16 -23.81 -1.70
C PHE A 588 1.57 -24.66 -0.50
N TYR A 589 2.71 -25.35 -0.60
CA TYR A 589 3.30 -26.11 0.49
C TYR A 589 4.15 -25.25 1.45
N GLN A 590 4.45 -23.99 1.14
CA GLN A 590 5.34 -23.14 1.95
C GLN A 590 4.56 -22.36 3.02
N TRP A 591 3.81 -23.04 3.88
CA TRP A 591 2.95 -22.38 4.88
C TRP A 591 3.72 -21.55 5.92
N TRP A 592 5.04 -21.77 6.05
CA TRP A 592 5.94 -21.00 6.92
C TRP A 592 6.34 -19.65 6.33
N ALA A 593 6.05 -19.39 5.05
CA ALA A 593 6.33 -18.12 4.37
C ALA A 593 5.14 -17.15 4.42
N LEU A 594 4.13 -17.43 5.27
CA LEU A 594 2.89 -16.64 5.41
C LEU A 594 2.89 -15.79 6.65
#